data_AF-A0A0D7CFG7-F1
#
_entry.id   AF-A0A0D7CFG7-F1
#
_cell.length_a   1.000
_cell.length_b   1.000
_cell.length_c   1.000
_cell.angle_alpha   90.00
_cell.angle_beta   90.00
_cell.angle_gamma   90.00
#
_symmetry.space_group_name_H-M   'P 1'
#
loop_
_entity.id
_entity.type
_entity.pdbx_description
1 polymer ?
#
loop_
_entity_poly.entity_id
_entity_poly.type
_entity_poly.pdbx_seq_one_letter_code
_entity_poly.pdbx_strand_id
1 'polypeptide(L)'
;MITGAVERALEEHGGDAEAATEALVKQAIPNGMELFEATRVGGNYEHTVYPETLEFLRKKTKDGVDEIWEGRHKWENTQLTERLLDGVTVSVTALDTNASYLSAFKTHLPIGGLRHDPDGGFDPKRSGIYRLPERPTWNHPELPDPIGNRRETGPVLLDGATIRLLIRCHKLGLCAPPHITESWTSGATEGLLEKFRRVLTEARNTAITNGDDITLEYIKAMYSKFVSTIGESSVNRDIRRPDWMHIIRSQAFANLWFKAHRAHKHGLTIVRVRGTDELHITGDTDWRTVFKEGRLTTELKIKDQYTLPRSRKSGH
;
A
#
# COMPACT_ATOMS: atom_id res chain seq x y z
N MET A 1 -25.74 5.28 -0.40
CA MET A 1 -24.94 5.64 0.79
C MET A 1 -24.02 6.82 0.50
N ILE A 2 -23.06 6.73 -0.44
CA ILE A 2 -22.09 7.81 -0.72
C ILE A 2 -22.78 9.09 -1.21
N THR A 3 -23.52 9.03 -2.33
CA THR A 3 -24.19 10.20 -2.93
C THR A 3 -25.12 10.90 -1.93
N GLY A 4 -26.02 10.13 -1.28
CA GLY A 4 -26.93 10.70 -0.29
C GLY A 4 -26.24 11.29 0.95
N ALA A 5 -25.03 10.84 1.32
CA ALA A 5 -24.27 11.48 2.39
C ALA A 5 -23.71 12.84 1.96
N VAL A 6 -23.24 12.93 0.70
CA VAL A 6 -22.74 14.18 0.12
C VAL A 6 -23.86 15.20 -0.04
N GLU A 7 -25.01 14.79 -0.57
CA GLU A 7 -26.21 15.64 -0.71
C GLU A 7 -26.67 16.21 0.63
N ARG A 8 -26.77 15.36 1.66
CA ARG A 8 -27.13 15.81 3.01
C ARG A 8 -26.11 16.77 3.60
N ALA A 9 -24.82 16.48 3.47
CA ALA A 9 -23.78 17.37 4.00
C ALA A 9 -23.81 18.75 3.31
N LEU A 10 -24.05 18.77 1.99
CA LEU A 10 -24.24 20.03 1.27
C LEU A 10 -25.47 20.79 1.74
N GLU A 11 -26.59 20.09 1.95
CA GLU A 11 -27.82 20.71 2.46
C GLU A 11 -27.63 21.29 3.88
N GLU A 12 -27.04 20.52 4.79
CA GLU A 12 -26.77 20.92 6.18
C GLU A 12 -25.82 22.14 6.27
N HIS A 13 -24.92 22.28 5.30
CA HIS A 13 -23.98 23.40 5.22
C HIS A 13 -24.38 24.46 4.19
N GLY A 14 -25.66 24.51 3.77
CA GLY A 14 -26.19 25.57 2.92
C GLY A 14 -25.51 25.69 1.54
N GLY A 15 -24.96 24.60 1.02
CA GLY A 15 -24.21 24.53 -0.24
C GLY A 15 -22.72 24.88 -0.12
N ASP A 16 -22.20 25.14 1.08
CA ASP A 16 -20.76 25.36 1.30
C ASP A 16 -19.98 24.05 1.09
N ALA A 17 -19.25 23.97 -0.02
CA ALA A 17 -18.48 22.80 -0.43
C ALA A 17 -17.32 22.47 0.52
N GLU A 18 -16.67 23.48 1.08
CA GLU A 18 -15.52 23.30 1.98
C GLU A 18 -16.01 22.79 3.33
N ALA A 19 -17.01 23.44 3.91
CA ALA A 19 -17.62 23.01 5.17
C ALA A 19 -18.23 21.60 5.06
N ALA A 20 -18.93 21.30 3.97
CA ALA A 20 -19.50 19.98 3.71
C ALA A 20 -18.40 18.91 3.59
N THR A 21 -17.30 19.21 2.89
CA THR A 21 -16.17 18.29 2.76
C THR A 21 -15.52 18.02 4.12
N GLU A 22 -15.29 19.05 4.94
CA GLU A 22 -14.75 18.87 6.29
C GLU A 22 -15.64 17.98 7.17
N ALA A 23 -16.95 18.20 7.12
CA ALA A 23 -17.93 17.39 7.85
C ALA A 23 -17.90 15.92 7.41
N LEU A 24 -17.90 15.68 6.09
CA LEU A 24 -17.79 14.35 5.50
C LEU A 24 -16.48 13.66 5.87
N VAL A 25 -15.36 14.37 5.84
CA VAL A 25 -14.05 13.85 6.26
C VAL A 25 -14.08 13.44 7.73
N LYS A 26 -14.73 14.20 8.62
CA LYS A 26 -14.90 13.83 10.04
C LYS A 26 -15.72 12.54 10.18
N GLN A 27 -16.74 12.35 9.35
CA GLN A 27 -17.60 11.14 9.34
C GLN A 27 -17.06 9.96 8.52
N ALA A 28 -15.88 10.09 7.89
CA ALA A 28 -15.38 9.08 6.97
C ALA A 28 -15.07 7.71 7.62
N ILE A 29 -14.76 7.65 8.91
CA ILE A 29 -14.57 6.38 9.64
C ILE A 29 -15.91 5.66 9.85
N PRO A 30 -16.91 6.24 10.56
CA PRO A 30 -18.18 5.55 10.78
C PRO A 30 -18.87 5.20 9.46
N ASN A 31 -18.90 6.12 8.49
CA ASN A 31 -19.52 5.85 7.19
C ASN A 31 -18.73 4.80 6.37
N GLY A 32 -17.41 4.75 6.54
CA GLY A 32 -16.57 3.72 5.94
C GLY A 32 -16.83 2.33 6.52
N MET A 33 -17.03 2.23 7.85
CA MET A 33 -17.39 0.99 8.53
C MET A 33 -18.80 0.54 8.19
N GLU A 34 -19.78 1.45 8.17
CA GLU A 34 -21.15 1.16 7.72
C GLU A 34 -21.16 0.63 6.29
N LEU A 35 -20.42 1.29 5.38
CA LEU A 35 -20.30 0.84 4.00
C LEU A 35 -19.60 -0.52 3.90
N PHE A 36 -18.54 -0.75 4.69
CA PHE A 36 -17.88 -2.05 4.75
C PHE A 36 -18.87 -3.14 5.15
N GLU A 37 -19.60 -2.98 6.26
CA GLU A 37 -20.61 -3.94 6.73
C GLU A 37 -21.72 -4.17 5.71
N ALA A 38 -22.26 -3.10 5.11
CA ALA A 38 -23.26 -3.22 4.06
C ALA A 38 -22.77 -4.02 2.85
N THR A 39 -21.48 -3.91 2.50
CA THR A 39 -20.89 -4.73 1.41
C THR A 39 -20.68 -6.20 1.78
N ARG A 40 -20.76 -6.54 3.07
CA ARG A 40 -20.66 -7.92 3.56
C ARG A 40 -21.96 -8.69 3.54
N VAL A 41 -23.12 -8.03 3.39
CA VAL A 41 -24.42 -8.70 3.34
C VAL A 41 -24.43 -9.78 2.24
N GLY A 42 -24.76 -11.01 2.62
CA GLY A 42 -24.69 -12.20 1.75
C GLY A 42 -23.28 -12.73 1.45
N GLY A 43 -22.27 -12.32 2.21
CA GLY A 43 -20.91 -12.86 2.13
C GLY A 43 -20.76 -14.16 2.92
N ASN A 44 -20.01 -15.12 2.38
CA ASN A 44 -19.86 -16.46 2.96
C ASN A 44 -18.82 -16.56 4.09
N TYR A 45 -18.10 -15.48 4.39
CA TYR A 45 -17.02 -15.49 5.38
C TYR A 45 -17.45 -14.70 6.61
N GLU A 46 -17.52 -15.34 7.77
CA GLU A 46 -17.48 -14.64 9.05
C GLU A 46 -16.02 -14.37 9.41
N HIS A 47 -15.71 -13.18 9.90
CA HIS A 47 -14.36 -12.79 10.28
C HIS A 47 -14.30 -12.40 11.74
N THR A 48 -13.15 -12.65 12.38
CA THR A 48 -12.94 -12.21 13.77
C THR A 48 -12.61 -10.73 13.77
N VAL A 49 -13.46 -9.94 14.43
CA VAL A 49 -13.31 -8.49 14.56
C VAL A 49 -12.26 -8.12 15.62
N TYR A 50 -12.22 -8.90 16.71
CA TYR A 50 -11.33 -8.73 17.86
C TYR A 50 -10.56 -10.02 18.18
N PRO A 51 -9.58 -10.41 17.35
CA PRO A 51 -8.70 -11.51 17.72
C PRO A 51 -7.88 -11.13 18.96
N GLU A 52 -7.35 -12.15 19.64
CA GLU A 52 -6.33 -11.94 20.67
C GLU A 52 -5.13 -11.22 20.05
N THR A 53 -4.73 -10.11 20.66
CA THR A 53 -3.59 -9.32 20.18
C THR A 53 -2.29 -9.96 20.65
N LEU A 54 -1.57 -10.57 19.72
CA LEU A 54 -0.23 -11.11 19.94
C LEU A 54 0.74 -9.98 20.33
N GLU A 55 1.72 -10.30 21.19
CA GLU A 55 2.63 -9.30 21.78
C GLU A 55 3.38 -8.48 20.72
N PHE A 56 3.91 -9.13 19.69
CA PHE A 56 4.66 -8.47 18.61
C PHE A 56 3.80 -7.59 17.69
N LEU A 57 2.46 -7.69 17.77
CA LEU A 57 1.51 -6.82 17.06
C LEU A 57 1.03 -5.64 17.93
N ARG A 58 1.39 -5.62 19.22
CA ARG A 58 1.00 -4.57 20.15
C ARG A 58 2.00 -3.42 20.08
N LYS A 59 1.50 -2.20 19.96
CA LYS A 59 2.37 -1.02 20.08
C LYS A 59 2.83 -0.84 21.52
N LYS A 60 4.13 -0.59 21.71
CA LYS A 60 4.71 -0.34 23.05
C LYS A 60 4.33 1.05 23.61
N THR A 61 3.97 1.99 22.74
CA THR A 61 3.46 3.32 23.10
C THR A 61 2.38 3.75 22.09
N LYS A 62 1.59 4.78 22.41
CA LYS A 62 0.51 5.31 21.54
C LYS A 62 0.97 5.60 20.11
N ASP A 63 2.14 6.22 19.99
CA ASP A 63 2.76 6.61 18.71
C ASP A 63 3.93 5.68 18.33
N GLY A 64 4.11 4.58 19.07
CA GLY A 64 5.18 3.62 18.87
C GLY A 64 4.95 2.69 17.70
N VAL A 65 6.03 2.06 17.26
CA VAL A 65 6.00 0.95 16.31
C VAL A 65 5.82 -0.37 17.05
N ASP A 66 5.12 -1.30 16.43
CA ASP A 66 5.14 -2.73 16.78
C ASP A 66 6.40 -3.40 16.17
N GLU A 67 6.48 -4.72 16.25
CA GLU A 67 7.67 -5.46 15.82
C GLU A 67 7.59 -5.95 14.36
N ILE A 68 6.51 -5.61 13.64
CA ILE A 68 6.34 -6.02 12.25
C ILE A 68 7.13 -5.09 11.33
N TRP A 69 7.97 -5.68 10.48
CA TRP A 69 8.69 -4.95 9.47
C TRP A 69 7.84 -4.78 8.21
N GLU A 70 7.52 -3.54 7.87
CA GLU A 70 6.91 -3.17 6.59
C GLU A 70 8.01 -2.75 5.60
N GLY A 71 7.98 -3.30 4.39
CA GLY A 71 8.94 -2.98 3.31
C GLY A 71 8.78 -1.58 2.71
N ARG A 72 8.85 -0.53 3.53
CA ARG A 72 8.62 0.86 3.13
C ARG A 72 9.70 1.31 2.15
N HIS A 73 9.28 1.71 0.95
CA HIS A 73 10.20 2.20 -0.08
C HIS A 73 10.71 3.60 0.25
N LYS A 74 12.03 3.72 0.38
CA LYS A 74 12.79 4.98 0.30
C LYS A 74 14.11 4.66 -0.41
N TRP A 75 13.99 4.09 -1.60
CA TRP A 75 15.10 3.53 -2.37
C TRP A 75 15.53 4.50 -3.46
N GLU A 76 16.83 4.58 -3.70
CA GLU A 76 17.46 5.38 -4.75
C GLU A 76 18.51 4.54 -5.46
N ASN A 77 18.60 4.69 -6.78
CA ASN A 77 19.55 3.94 -7.60
C ASN A 77 20.96 4.52 -7.41
N THR A 78 21.77 3.86 -6.59
CA THR A 78 23.13 4.30 -6.28
C THR A 78 24.07 4.20 -7.48
N GLN A 79 23.88 3.19 -8.35
CA GLN A 79 24.67 3.04 -9.58
C GLN A 79 24.41 4.19 -10.56
N LEU A 80 23.16 4.64 -10.68
CA LEU A 80 22.85 5.85 -11.44
C LEU A 80 23.51 7.07 -10.81
N THR A 81 23.49 7.17 -9.49
CA THR A 81 24.12 8.29 -8.76
C THR A 81 25.61 8.40 -9.05
N GLU A 82 26.33 7.27 -9.09
CA GLU A 82 27.75 7.23 -9.47
C GLU A 82 27.97 7.77 -10.89
N ARG A 83 27.17 7.33 -11.87
CA ARG A 83 27.25 7.83 -13.25
C ARG A 83 26.97 9.33 -13.37
N LEU A 84 26.09 9.88 -12.54
CA LEU A 84 25.80 11.32 -12.52
C LEU A 84 27.02 12.13 -12.02
N LEU A 85 27.86 11.55 -11.16
CA LEU A 85 29.11 12.19 -10.71
C LEU A 85 30.13 12.32 -11.85
N ASP A 86 30.08 11.43 -12.84
CA ASP A 86 30.92 11.46 -14.04
C ASP A 86 30.44 12.48 -15.10
N GLY A 87 29.53 13.38 -14.72
CA GLY A 87 29.01 14.46 -15.59
C GLY A 87 27.84 14.06 -16.48
N VAL A 88 27.33 12.83 -16.37
CA VAL A 88 26.13 12.41 -17.07
C VAL A 88 24.93 13.20 -16.55
N THR A 89 24.12 13.71 -17.47
CA THR A 89 22.87 14.39 -17.15
C THR A 89 21.70 13.53 -17.64
N VAL A 90 20.66 13.35 -16.81
CA VAL A 90 19.48 12.55 -17.17
C VAL A 90 18.18 13.29 -16.86
N SER A 91 17.19 13.14 -17.76
CA SER A 91 15.84 13.65 -17.55
C SER A 91 14.99 12.61 -16.84
N VAL A 92 14.42 12.98 -15.69
CA VAL A 92 13.63 12.11 -14.83
C VAL A 92 12.16 12.49 -14.91
N THR A 93 11.31 11.49 -15.12
CA THR A 93 9.86 11.62 -14.94
C THR A 93 9.44 10.96 -13.63
N ALA A 94 8.83 11.76 -12.75
CA ALA A 94 8.20 11.28 -11.52
C ALA A 94 6.75 10.91 -11.80
N LEU A 95 6.39 9.66 -11.53
CA LEU A 95 5.04 9.15 -11.68
C LEU A 95 4.40 8.89 -10.32
N ASP A 96 3.11 9.17 -10.22
CA ASP A 96 2.28 8.95 -9.04
C ASP A 96 1.22 7.90 -9.35
N THR A 97 1.11 6.88 -8.49
CA THR A 97 0.05 5.86 -8.61
C THR A 97 -1.21 6.33 -7.91
N ASN A 98 -2.35 6.20 -8.58
CA ASN A 98 -3.61 6.66 -8.03
C ASN A 98 -4.18 5.68 -6.98
N ALA A 99 -4.60 6.22 -5.83
CA ALA A 99 -5.34 5.48 -4.78
C ALA A 99 -4.66 4.16 -4.38
N SER A 100 -3.37 4.22 -4.03
CA SER A 100 -2.53 3.06 -3.69
C SER A 100 -3.15 2.16 -2.60
N TYR A 101 -3.66 2.76 -1.52
CA TYR A 101 -4.33 2.02 -0.44
C TYR A 101 -5.65 1.37 -0.87
N LEU A 102 -6.48 2.06 -1.66
CA LEU A 102 -7.71 1.46 -2.19
C LEU A 102 -7.39 0.26 -3.09
N SER A 103 -6.36 0.38 -3.93
CA SER A 103 -5.90 -0.74 -4.76
C SER A 103 -5.36 -1.91 -3.93
N ALA A 104 -4.77 -1.62 -2.76
CA ALA A 104 -4.23 -2.61 -1.85
C ALA A 104 -5.29 -3.41 -1.06
N PHE A 105 -6.57 -3.02 -1.11
CA PHE A 105 -7.66 -3.83 -0.54
C PHE A 105 -7.82 -5.19 -1.22
N LYS A 106 -7.30 -5.32 -2.45
CA LYS A 106 -7.15 -6.60 -3.13
C LYS A 106 -5.92 -7.32 -2.57
N THR A 107 -6.06 -7.91 -1.38
CA THR A 107 -4.99 -8.63 -0.67
C THR A 107 -5.56 -9.80 0.14
N HIS A 108 -4.71 -10.77 0.47
CA HIS A 108 -5.10 -11.94 1.25
C HIS A 108 -5.13 -11.61 2.74
N LEU A 109 -6.33 -11.44 3.29
CA LEU A 109 -6.52 -11.13 4.70
C LEU A 109 -6.85 -12.39 5.51
N PRO A 110 -6.22 -12.59 6.68
CA PRO A 110 -6.59 -13.64 7.62
C PRO A 110 -8.01 -13.43 8.15
N ILE A 111 -8.86 -14.44 8.05
CA ILE A 111 -10.27 -14.36 8.41
C ILE A 111 -10.44 -14.47 9.94
N GLY A 112 -9.75 -15.44 10.56
CA GLY A 112 -9.78 -15.68 12.00
C GLY A 112 -8.55 -15.15 12.74
N GLY A 113 -8.49 -15.38 14.05
CA GLY A 113 -7.30 -15.14 14.86
C GLY A 113 -6.11 -15.99 14.41
N LEU A 114 -4.91 -15.40 14.50
CA LEU A 114 -3.67 -16.02 14.04
C LEU A 114 -3.27 -17.17 14.98
N ARG A 115 -2.88 -18.31 14.41
CA ARG A 115 -2.39 -19.47 15.15
C ARG A 115 -0.91 -19.66 14.88
N HIS A 116 -0.14 -19.85 15.95
CA HIS A 116 1.28 -20.12 15.88
C HIS A 116 1.53 -21.52 15.30
N ASP A 117 2.48 -21.58 14.38
CA ASP A 117 3.06 -22.79 13.82
C ASP A 117 4.58 -22.68 13.98
N PRO A 118 5.19 -23.49 14.88
CA PRO A 118 6.61 -23.43 15.17
C PRO A 118 7.48 -24.08 14.09
N ASP A 119 6.88 -24.83 13.16
CA ASP A 119 7.58 -25.44 12.02
C ASP A 119 7.58 -24.52 10.79
N GLY A 120 6.76 -23.46 10.82
CA GLY A 120 6.79 -22.37 9.85
C GLY A 120 6.27 -22.75 8.46
N GLY A 121 6.98 -22.31 7.43
CA GLY A 121 6.58 -22.51 6.03
C GLY A 121 5.51 -21.53 5.50
N PHE A 122 5.19 -21.69 4.21
CA PHE A 122 4.20 -20.88 3.51
C PHE A 122 3.07 -21.73 2.95
N ASP A 123 1.83 -21.42 3.33
CA ASP A 123 0.61 -21.96 2.72
C ASP A 123 -0.11 -20.84 1.94
N PRO A 124 -0.33 -20.99 0.62
CA PRO A 124 -1.02 -19.98 -0.18
C PRO A 124 -2.47 -19.70 0.26
N LYS A 125 -3.13 -20.62 0.98
CA LYS A 125 -4.48 -20.47 1.53
C LYS A 125 -4.52 -19.75 2.88
N ARG A 126 -3.35 -19.41 3.44
CA ARG A 126 -3.21 -18.75 4.74
C ARG A 126 -2.54 -17.39 4.60
N SER A 127 -2.76 -16.54 5.60
CA SER A 127 -2.13 -15.22 5.70
C SER A 127 -1.99 -14.84 7.16
N GLY A 128 -1.13 -13.86 7.45
CA GLY A 128 -0.75 -13.46 8.80
C GLY A 128 0.68 -12.96 8.83
N ILE A 129 1.42 -13.32 9.88
CA ILE A 129 2.79 -12.90 10.15
C ILE A 129 3.74 -14.09 10.06
N TYR A 130 4.94 -13.88 9.55
CA TYR A 130 5.93 -14.91 9.30
C TYR A 130 7.28 -14.47 9.84
N ARG A 131 8.00 -15.38 10.50
CA ARG A 131 9.35 -15.11 10.98
C ARG A 131 10.38 -15.73 10.04
N LEU A 132 11.29 -14.89 9.58
CA LEU A 132 12.51 -15.33 8.91
C LEU A 132 13.68 -15.13 9.89
N PRO A 133 14.58 -16.10 10.06
CA PRO A 133 15.78 -15.91 10.88
C PRO A 133 16.75 -14.94 10.20
N GLU A 134 16.76 -14.93 8.86
CA GLU A 134 17.53 -14.02 8.03
C GLU A 134 16.73 -13.63 6.79
N ARG A 135 16.96 -12.41 6.30
CA ARG A 135 16.37 -11.92 5.05
C ARG A 135 16.99 -12.62 3.84
N PRO A 136 16.25 -12.84 2.73
CA PRO A 136 16.85 -13.27 1.48
C PRO A 136 17.87 -12.24 0.97
N THR A 137 18.98 -12.74 0.41
CA THR A 137 19.97 -11.93 -0.28
C THR A 137 19.34 -11.24 -1.48
N TRP A 138 19.62 -9.94 -1.64
CA TRP A 138 19.16 -9.13 -2.76
C TRP A 138 20.36 -8.59 -3.53
N ASN A 139 20.59 -9.11 -4.74
CA ASN A 139 21.75 -8.77 -5.57
C ASN A 139 21.36 -7.93 -6.80
N HIS A 140 20.26 -7.20 -6.70
CA HIS A 140 19.70 -6.37 -7.78
C HIS A 140 19.77 -4.89 -7.39
N PRO A 141 20.95 -4.25 -7.48
CA PRO A 141 21.12 -2.83 -7.14
C PRO A 141 20.36 -1.88 -8.08
N GLU A 142 19.87 -2.37 -9.21
CA GLU A 142 19.05 -1.65 -10.19
C GLU A 142 17.55 -1.62 -9.84
N LEU A 143 17.13 -2.42 -8.85
CA LEU A 143 15.74 -2.53 -8.39
C LEU A 143 15.62 -2.28 -6.89
N PRO A 144 14.47 -1.74 -6.43
CA PRO A 144 14.20 -1.66 -5.01
C PRO A 144 14.16 -3.05 -4.38
N ASP A 145 14.71 -3.14 -3.18
CA ASP A 145 14.62 -4.32 -2.34
C ASP A 145 13.16 -4.61 -1.93
N PRO A 146 12.63 -5.83 -2.10
CA PRO A 146 11.25 -6.16 -1.73
C PRO A 146 10.94 -5.99 -0.24
N ILE A 147 11.95 -5.99 0.65
CA ILE A 147 11.74 -5.67 2.07
C ILE A 147 12.09 -4.22 2.42
N GLY A 148 12.19 -3.34 1.43
CA GLY A 148 12.55 -1.93 1.64
C GLY A 148 13.97 -1.75 2.16
N ASN A 149 14.22 -0.68 2.90
CA ASN A 149 15.58 -0.28 3.31
C ASN A 149 16.08 -0.92 4.60
N ARG A 150 15.66 -2.15 4.91
CA ARG A 150 16.10 -2.83 6.14
C ARG A 150 17.61 -3.04 6.07
N ARG A 151 18.34 -2.58 7.10
CA ARG A 151 19.80 -2.73 7.20
C ARG A 151 20.23 -3.67 8.32
N GLU A 152 19.35 -3.87 9.30
CA GLU A 152 19.59 -4.69 10.47
C GLU A 152 19.82 -6.15 10.07
N THR A 153 20.75 -6.81 10.75
CA THR A 153 20.96 -8.26 10.61
C THR A 153 20.05 -9.04 11.55
N GLY A 154 19.85 -10.33 11.28
CA GLY A 154 19.09 -11.23 12.15
C GLY A 154 17.58 -11.25 11.90
N PRO A 155 16.81 -11.83 12.83
CA PRO A 155 15.42 -12.20 12.61
C PRO A 155 14.52 -11.03 12.23
N VAL A 156 13.48 -11.33 11.45
CA VAL A 156 12.49 -10.36 11.00
C VAL A 156 11.10 -10.99 10.96
N LEU A 157 10.11 -10.23 11.45
CA LEU A 157 8.70 -10.54 11.29
C LEU A 157 8.15 -9.79 10.09
N LEU A 158 7.63 -10.54 9.11
CA LEU A 158 7.09 -10.01 7.86
C LEU A 158 5.62 -10.38 7.73
N ASP A 159 4.83 -9.48 7.18
CA ASP A 159 3.43 -9.73 6.85
C ASP A 159 3.28 -10.58 5.58
N GLY A 160 2.08 -11.16 5.42
CA GLY A 160 1.77 -12.04 4.29
C GLY A 160 1.88 -11.40 2.90
N ALA A 161 1.69 -10.09 2.74
CA ALA A 161 1.88 -9.44 1.45
C ALA A 161 3.37 -9.36 1.07
N THR A 162 4.23 -9.05 2.04
CA THR A 162 5.69 -9.05 1.84
C THR A 162 6.22 -10.45 1.54
N ILE A 163 5.76 -11.48 2.24
CA ILE A 163 6.14 -12.88 1.93
C ILE A 163 5.70 -13.29 0.52
N ARG A 164 4.48 -12.94 0.11
CA ARG A 164 3.99 -13.21 -1.26
C ARG A 164 4.81 -12.46 -2.31
N LEU A 165 5.28 -11.25 -2.01
CA LEU A 165 6.21 -10.51 -2.86
C LEU A 165 7.55 -11.25 -2.98
N LEU A 166 8.17 -11.67 -1.87
CA LEU A 166 9.43 -12.42 -1.88
C LEU A 166 9.32 -13.74 -2.67
N ILE A 167 8.23 -14.49 -2.48
CA ILE A 167 7.97 -15.72 -3.26
C ILE A 167 7.84 -15.39 -4.76
N ARG A 168 7.22 -14.26 -5.11
CA ARG A 168 7.15 -13.82 -6.50
C ARG A 168 8.52 -13.42 -7.04
N CYS A 169 9.34 -12.70 -6.28
CA CYS A 169 10.72 -12.36 -6.66
C CYS A 169 11.55 -13.63 -6.89
N HIS A 170 11.42 -14.63 -6.02
CA HIS A 170 12.04 -15.93 -6.23
C HIS A 170 11.59 -16.60 -7.55
N LYS A 171 10.29 -16.62 -7.84
CA LYS A 171 9.75 -17.14 -9.12
C LYS A 171 10.23 -16.37 -10.35
N LEU A 172 10.65 -15.12 -10.18
CA LEU A 172 11.25 -14.28 -11.22
C LEU A 172 12.78 -14.45 -11.31
N GLY A 173 13.39 -15.29 -10.46
CA GLY A 173 14.83 -15.51 -10.42
C GLY A 173 15.62 -14.40 -9.71
N LEU A 174 14.97 -13.54 -8.93
CA LEU A 174 15.59 -12.35 -8.33
C LEU A 174 16.17 -12.59 -6.92
N CYS A 175 15.75 -13.66 -6.25
CA CYS A 175 16.28 -14.02 -4.93
C CYS A 175 16.07 -15.51 -4.62
N ALA A 176 16.73 -15.97 -3.56
CA ALA A 176 16.45 -17.27 -2.95
C ALA A 176 15.00 -17.31 -2.40
N PRO A 177 14.39 -18.50 -2.26
CA PRO A 177 13.10 -18.62 -1.60
C PRO A 177 13.20 -18.16 -0.13
N PRO A 178 12.17 -17.49 0.42
CA PRO A 178 12.19 -17.07 1.82
C PRO A 178 12.19 -18.28 2.75
N HIS A 179 13.18 -18.36 3.65
CA HIS A 179 13.26 -19.40 4.67
C HIS A 179 12.45 -19.01 5.91
N ILE A 180 11.22 -19.52 6.01
CA ILE A 180 10.28 -19.22 7.08
C ILE A 180 10.43 -20.27 8.18
N THR A 181 10.86 -19.86 9.37
CA THR A 181 11.03 -20.76 10.53
C THR A 181 9.80 -20.83 11.41
N GLU A 182 8.99 -19.78 11.46
CA GLU A 182 7.76 -19.74 12.26
C GLU A 182 6.68 -18.94 11.53
N SER A 183 5.42 -19.23 11.81
CA SER A 183 4.31 -18.43 11.30
C SER A 183 3.19 -18.27 12.32
N TRP A 184 2.47 -17.15 12.23
CA TRP A 184 1.21 -16.89 12.93
C TRP A 184 0.18 -16.57 11.88
N THR A 185 -0.63 -17.55 11.50
CA THR A 185 -1.51 -17.44 10.34
C THR A 185 -2.90 -17.98 10.63
N SER A 186 -3.88 -17.55 9.83
CA SER A 186 -5.21 -18.16 9.77
C SER A 186 -5.63 -18.34 8.31
N GLY A 187 -6.76 -19.04 8.08
CA GLY A 187 -7.33 -19.16 6.74
C GLY A 187 -7.59 -17.77 6.15
N ALA A 188 -7.22 -17.56 4.89
CA ALA A 188 -7.20 -16.25 4.28
C ALA A 188 -8.05 -16.17 3.00
N THR A 189 -8.48 -14.95 2.67
CA THR A 189 -9.23 -14.68 1.43
C THR A 189 -8.88 -13.30 0.88
N GLU A 190 -8.87 -13.20 -0.46
CA GLU A 190 -8.79 -11.92 -1.17
C GLU A 190 -10.15 -11.24 -1.29
N GLY A 191 -11.24 -11.98 -1.06
CA GLY A 191 -12.60 -11.50 -1.24
C GLY A 191 -13.11 -10.59 -0.11
N LEU A 192 -12.37 -10.44 0.98
CA LEU A 192 -12.88 -9.83 2.21
C LEU A 192 -13.25 -8.35 2.06
N LEU A 193 -12.38 -7.60 1.38
CA LEU A 193 -12.58 -6.17 1.09
C LEU A 193 -12.96 -5.92 -0.37
N GLU A 194 -13.13 -6.97 -1.20
CA GLU A 194 -13.26 -6.80 -2.65
C GLU A 194 -14.54 -6.05 -3.05
N LYS A 195 -15.69 -6.36 -2.42
CA LYS A 195 -16.93 -5.62 -2.68
C LYS A 195 -16.83 -4.16 -2.22
N PHE A 196 -16.32 -3.92 -1.02
CA PHE A 196 -16.05 -2.58 -0.49
C PHE A 196 -15.14 -1.76 -1.41
N ARG A 197 -14.03 -2.37 -1.85
CA ARG A 197 -13.08 -1.80 -2.80
C ARG A 197 -13.76 -1.40 -4.11
N ARG A 198 -14.60 -2.27 -4.68
CA ARG A 198 -15.31 -2.02 -5.94
C ARG A 198 -16.24 -0.82 -5.83
N VAL A 199 -17.06 -0.76 -4.79
CA VAL A 199 -17.99 0.36 -4.56
C VAL A 199 -17.24 1.69 -4.45
N LEU A 200 -16.16 1.74 -3.65
CA LEU A 200 -15.34 2.94 -3.53
C LEU A 200 -14.60 3.29 -4.84
N THR A 201 -14.14 2.28 -5.59
CA THR A 201 -13.46 2.49 -6.88
C THR A 201 -14.42 3.08 -7.92
N GLU A 202 -15.64 2.55 -8.00
CA GLU A 202 -16.68 3.02 -8.92
C GLU A 202 -17.08 4.45 -8.59
N ALA A 203 -17.42 4.72 -7.32
CA ALA A 203 -17.79 6.06 -6.89
C ALA A 203 -16.65 7.08 -7.12
N ARG A 204 -15.39 6.68 -6.88
CA ARG A 204 -14.22 7.52 -7.16
C ARG A 204 -14.08 7.83 -8.65
N ASN A 205 -14.26 6.83 -9.51
CA ASN A 205 -14.14 7.00 -10.95
C ASN A 205 -15.24 7.92 -11.50
N THR A 206 -16.47 7.76 -11.02
CA THR A 206 -17.59 8.66 -11.33
C THR A 206 -17.30 10.09 -10.88
N ALA A 207 -16.80 10.28 -9.65
CA ALA A 207 -16.44 11.60 -9.14
C ALA A 207 -15.36 12.28 -9.99
N ILE A 208 -14.32 11.55 -10.39
CA ILE A 208 -13.27 12.07 -11.29
C ILE A 208 -13.84 12.47 -12.65
N THR A 209 -14.72 11.63 -13.21
CA THR A 209 -15.31 11.88 -14.53
C THR A 209 -16.22 13.11 -14.52
N ASN A 210 -16.91 13.34 -13.40
CA ASN A 210 -17.86 14.45 -13.24
C ASN A 210 -17.23 15.72 -12.66
N GLY A 211 -15.95 15.70 -12.26
CA GLY A 211 -15.31 16.84 -11.57
C GLY A 211 -15.87 17.10 -10.17
N ASP A 212 -16.36 16.05 -9.48
CA ASP A 212 -16.92 16.14 -8.13
C ASP A 212 -15.82 15.97 -7.08
N ASP A 213 -15.19 17.08 -6.71
CA ASP A 213 -14.08 17.11 -5.75
C ASP A 213 -14.51 16.75 -4.31
N ILE A 214 -15.76 17.06 -3.93
CA ILE A 214 -16.31 16.75 -2.59
C ILE A 214 -16.39 15.24 -2.41
N THR A 215 -17.03 14.55 -3.36
CA THR A 215 -17.13 13.08 -3.32
C THR A 215 -15.75 12.44 -3.42
N LEU A 216 -14.84 13.00 -4.23
CA LEU A 216 -13.48 12.48 -4.39
C LEU A 216 -12.68 12.52 -3.08
N GLU A 217 -12.67 13.66 -2.37
CA GLU A 217 -11.97 13.80 -1.09
C GLU A 217 -12.65 12.99 0.02
N TYR A 218 -13.97 12.90 0.02
CA TYR A 218 -14.70 12.06 0.96
C TYR A 218 -14.36 10.56 0.81
N ILE A 219 -14.36 10.03 -0.42
CA ILE A 219 -13.96 8.64 -0.68
C ILE A 219 -12.50 8.39 -0.30
N LYS A 220 -11.62 9.35 -0.60
CA LYS A 220 -10.21 9.30 -0.21
C LYS A 220 -10.05 9.24 1.31
N ALA A 221 -10.81 10.04 2.05
CA ALA A 221 -10.83 9.99 3.50
C ALA A 221 -11.34 8.63 4.01
N MET A 222 -12.39 8.05 3.41
CA MET A 222 -12.93 6.75 3.81
C MET A 222 -11.88 5.64 3.77
N TYR A 223 -11.27 5.36 2.61
CA TYR A 223 -10.31 4.26 2.53
C TYR A 223 -9.01 4.55 3.29
N SER A 224 -8.54 5.80 3.31
CA SER A 224 -7.28 6.15 3.99
C SER A 224 -7.42 6.02 5.50
N LYS A 225 -8.53 6.51 6.06
CA LYS A 225 -8.82 6.39 7.50
C LYS A 225 -9.19 4.97 7.90
N PHE A 226 -9.86 4.21 7.04
CA PHE A 226 -10.06 2.78 7.28
C PHE A 226 -8.72 2.07 7.52
N VAL A 227 -7.76 2.20 6.60
CA VAL A 227 -6.43 1.57 6.75
C VAL A 227 -5.70 2.05 8.00
N SER A 228 -5.74 3.35 8.32
CA SER A 228 -4.99 3.88 9.46
C SER A 228 -5.62 3.56 10.82
N THR A 229 -6.90 3.15 10.86
CA THR A 229 -7.63 2.96 12.12
C THR A 229 -8.03 1.51 12.40
N ILE A 230 -8.03 0.62 11.41
CA ILE A 230 -8.39 -0.79 11.61
C ILE A 230 -7.38 -1.55 12.47
N GLY A 231 -6.17 -1.02 12.69
CA GLY A 231 -5.12 -1.67 13.48
C GLY A 231 -5.36 -1.57 14.99
N GLU A 232 -4.69 -0.62 15.63
CA GLU A 232 -5.00 -0.18 16.99
C GLU A 232 -5.38 1.31 16.94
N SER A 233 -6.63 1.61 17.30
CA SER A 233 -7.16 2.98 17.27
C SER A 233 -8.21 3.20 18.37
N SER A 234 -8.24 4.40 18.94
CA SER A 234 -9.31 4.82 19.85
C SER A 234 -10.55 5.36 19.12
N VAL A 235 -10.43 5.68 17.83
CA VAL A 235 -11.52 6.28 17.04
C VAL A 235 -12.33 5.25 16.25
N ASN A 236 -11.74 4.10 15.92
CA ASN A 236 -12.47 2.99 15.32
C ASN A 236 -12.66 1.89 16.37
N ARG A 237 -13.89 1.75 16.85
CA ARG A 237 -14.31 0.76 17.85
C ARG A 237 -15.15 -0.34 17.24
N ASP A 238 -15.15 -0.45 15.91
CA ASP A 238 -15.90 -1.47 15.18
C ASP A 238 -15.00 -2.64 14.79
N ILE A 239 -13.67 -2.44 14.74
CA ILE A 239 -12.70 -3.47 14.36
C ILE A 239 -11.30 -3.20 14.94
N ARG A 240 -10.58 -4.26 15.32
CA ARG A 240 -9.17 -4.20 15.76
C ARG A 240 -8.34 -5.35 15.18
N ARG A 241 -7.72 -5.09 14.03
CA ARG A 241 -6.93 -5.98 13.18
C ARG A 241 -5.59 -5.36 12.77
N PRO A 242 -4.60 -5.26 13.69
CA PRO A 242 -3.26 -4.76 13.37
C PRO A 242 -2.58 -5.57 12.26
N ASP A 243 -2.84 -6.88 12.21
CA ASP A 243 -2.39 -7.76 11.13
C ASP A 243 -2.94 -7.34 9.75
N TRP A 244 -4.21 -6.98 9.65
CA TRP A 244 -4.78 -6.46 8.40
C TRP A 244 -4.16 -5.14 7.99
N MET A 245 -3.95 -4.23 8.94
CA MET A 245 -3.31 -2.93 8.70
C MET A 245 -1.94 -3.12 8.04
N HIS A 246 -1.08 -3.98 8.59
CA HIS A 246 0.24 -4.26 8.01
C HIS A 246 0.13 -4.90 6.62
N ILE A 247 -0.73 -5.92 6.46
CA ILE A 247 -0.89 -6.62 5.18
C ILE A 247 -1.36 -5.65 4.08
N ILE A 248 -2.30 -4.73 4.38
CA ILE A 248 -2.79 -3.75 3.39
C ILE A 248 -1.71 -2.73 3.05
N ARG A 249 -0.97 -2.23 4.05
CA ARG A 249 0.15 -1.29 3.80
C ARG A 249 1.24 -1.93 2.96
N SER A 250 1.66 -3.14 3.32
CA SER A 250 2.66 -3.90 2.58
C SER A 250 2.19 -4.30 1.19
N GLN A 251 0.90 -4.58 0.99
CA GLN A 251 0.36 -4.78 -0.35
C GLN A 251 0.49 -3.50 -1.21
N ALA A 252 0.33 -2.31 -0.63
CA ALA A 252 0.56 -1.06 -1.36
C ALA A 252 2.05 -0.92 -1.78
N PHE A 253 3.00 -1.25 -0.90
CA PHE A 253 4.42 -1.30 -1.24
C PHE A 253 4.73 -2.34 -2.34
N ALA A 254 4.14 -3.53 -2.25
CA ALA A 254 4.29 -4.57 -3.26
C ALA A 254 3.72 -4.15 -4.62
N ASN A 255 2.56 -3.46 -4.63
CA ASN A 255 1.94 -2.94 -5.85
C ASN A 255 2.81 -1.89 -6.54
N LEU A 256 3.54 -1.06 -5.79
CA LEU A 256 4.51 -0.12 -6.35
C LEU A 256 5.76 -0.84 -6.85
N TRP A 257 6.26 -1.81 -6.08
CA TRP A 257 7.40 -2.64 -6.48
C TRP A 257 7.15 -3.33 -7.83
N PHE A 258 5.96 -3.90 -8.04
CA PHE A 258 5.60 -4.51 -9.33
C PHE A 258 5.59 -3.51 -10.49
N LYS A 259 5.23 -2.25 -10.25
CA LYS A 259 5.33 -1.20 -11.28
C LYS A 259 6.79 -0.87 -11.58
N ALA A 260 7.64 -0.73 -10.56
CA ALA A 260 9.08 -0.53 -10.76
C ALA A 260 9.70 -1.69 -11.56
N HIS A 261 9.42 -2.94 -11.18
CA HIS A 261 9.89 -4.10 -11.92
C HIS A 261 9.35 -4.15 -13.36
N ARG A 262 8.07 -3.81 -13.58
CA ARG A 262 7.49 -3.72 -14.93
C ARG A 262 8.18 -2.65 -15.77
N ALA A 263 8.41 -1.47 -15.22
CA ALA A 263 9.13 -0.39 -15.89
C ALA A 263 10.54 -0.85 -16.30
N HIS A 264 11.28 -1.45 -15.36
CA HIS A 264 12.60 -2.01 -15.61
C HIS A 264 12.62 -3.04 -16.74
N LYS A 265 11.68 -3.99 -16.71
CA LYS A 265 11.55 -5.02 -17.76
C LYS A 265 11.31 -4.44 -19.16
N HIS A 266 10.74 -3.24 -19.25
CA HIS A 266 10.47 -2.56 -20.53
C HIS A 266 11.53 -1.50 -20.87
N GLY A 267 12.73 -1.57 -20.27
CA GLY A 267 13.87 -0.73 -20.64
C GLY A 267 13.92 0.64 -19.96
N LEU A 268 13.01 0.94 -19.04
CA LEU A 268 13.11 2.14 -18.20
C LEU A 268 14.10 1.89 -17.06
N THR A 269 14.96 2.86 -16.78
CA THR A 269 15.81 2.83 -15.58
C THR A 269 15.03 3.38 -14.39
N ILE A 270 15.03 2.64 -13.29
CA ILE A 270 14.41 3.11 -12.03
C ILE A 270 15.40 4.03 -11.34
N VAL A 271 14.99 5.26 -11.07
CA VAL A 271 15.81 6.29 -10.42
C VAL A 271 15.60 6.27 -8.91
N ARG A 272 14.34 6.26 -8.48
CA ARG A 272 13.95 6.18 -7.07
C ARG A 272 12.54 5.64 -6.92
N VAL A 273 12.27 5.03 -5.76
CA VAL A 273 10.94 4.55 -5.36
C VAL A 273 10.68 5.04 -3.94
N ARG A 274 9.56 5.74 -3.73
CA ARG A 274 9.23 6.37 -2.45
C ARG A 274 7.79 6.10 -2.04
N GLY A 275 7.58 5.81 -0.75
CA GLY A 275 6.25 5.61 -0.18
C GLY A 275 5.52 4.44 -0.84
N THR A 276 4.22 4.61 -1.08
CA THR A 276 3.35 3.60 -1.70
C THR A 276 2.94 3.95 -3.14
N ASP A 277 3.31 5.15 -3.61
CA ASP A 277 2.76 5.74 -4.83
C ASP A 277 3.77 6.43 -5.75
N GLU A 278 5.00 6.72 -5.32
CA GLU A 278 5.94 7.53 -6.10
C GLU A 278 7.03 6.67 -6.78
N LEU A 279 7.03 6.67 -8.11
CA LEU A 279 7.97 5.94 -8.97
C LEU A 279 8.69 6.92 -9.91
N HIS A 280 10.02 6.95 -9.86
CA HIS A 280 10.82 7.81 -10.72
C HIS A 280 11.59 6.98 -11.72
N ILE A 281 11.52 7.41 -12.97
CA ILE A 281 12.07 6.70 -14.10
C ILE A 281 12.81 7.64 -15.04
N THR A 282 13.78 7.08 -15.76
CA THR A 282 14.51 7.72 -16.86
C THR A 282 14.78 6.69 -17.95
N GLY A 283 15.12 7.15 -19.15
CA GLY A 283 15.51 6.31 -20.28
C GLY A 283 14.88 6.79 -21.59
N ASP A 284 15.28 6.17 -22.70
CA ASP A 284 14.81 6.55 -24.04
C ASP A 284 13.42 5.99 -24.37
N THR A 285 12.95 5.03 -23.58
CA THR A 285 11.61 4.46 -23.73
C THR A 285 10.57 5.43 -23.17
N ASP A 286 9.56 5.78 -23.96
CA ASP A 286 8.40 6.53 -23.44
C ASP A 286 7.63 5.65 -22.44
N TRP A 287 7.51 6.12 -21.20
CA TRP A 287 6.85 5.40 -20.12
C TRP A 287 5.38 5.09 -20.42
N ARG A 288 4.75 5.85 -21.32
CA ARG A 288 3.36 5.63 -21.77
C ARG A 288 3.19 4.35 -22.57
N THR A 289 4.27 3.79 -23.10
CA THR A 289 4.27 2.46 -23.72
C THR A 289 4.12 1.33 -22.68
N VAL A 290 4.46 1.62 -21.42
CA VAL A 290 4.43 0.67 -20.30
C VAL A 290 3.18 0.85 -19.45
N PHE A 291 2.76 2.09 -19.23
CA PHE A 291 1.63 2.46 -18.38
C PHE A 291 0.65 3.38 -19.10
N LYS A 292 -0.63 3.26 -18.75
CA LYS A 292 -1.64 4.22 -19.19
C LYS A 292 -1.58 5.48 -18.32
N GLU A 293 -1.54 6.65 -18.96
CA GLU A 293 -1.61 7.93 -18.28
C GLU A 293 -3.05 8.25 -17.85
N GLY A 294 -3.22 8.76 -16.63
CA GLY A 294 -4.50 9.23 -16.12
C GLY A 294 -4.65 9.16 -14.60
N ARG A 295 -5.90 9.25 -14.12
CA ARG A 295 -6.26 9.40 -12.70
C ARG A 295 -7.01 8.19 -12.13
N LEU A 296 -7.34 7.21 -12.97
CA LEU A 296 -8.02 5.97 -12.54
C LEU A 296 -7.03 5.05 -11.81
N THR A 297 -7.55 4.08 -11.06
CA THR A 297 -6.76 3.25 -10.12
C THR A 297 -5.65 2.41 -10.77
N THR A 298 -5.76 2.09 -12.06
CA THR A 298 -4.75 1.36 -12.83
C THR A 298 -3.81 2.26 -13.63
N GLU A 299 -4.06 3.57 -13.65
CA GLU A 299 -3.33 4.58 -14.40
C GLU A 299 -2.30 5.27 -13.51
N LEU A 300 -1.31 5.89 -14.13
CA LEU A 300 -0.30 6.73 -13.46
C LEU A 300 -0.41 8.16 -14.01
N LYS A 301 -0.08 9.14 -13.17
CA LYS A 301 0.00 10.55 -13.58
C LYS A 301 1.41 11.09 -13.37
N ILE A 302 1.79 12.08 -14.18
CA ILE A 302 3.02 12.83 -13.95
C ILE A 302 2.85 13.66 -12.68
N LYS A 303 3.84 13.55 -11.78
CA LYS A 303 3.96 14.36 -10.57
C LYS A 303 4.95 15.50 -10.74
N ASP A 304 6.07 15.23 -11.40
CA ASP A 304 7.18 16.15 -11.58
C ASP A 304 8.03 15.68 -12.77
N GLN A 305 8.75 16.61 -13.40
CA GLN A 305 9.78 16.34 -14.39
C GLN A 305 11.00 17.20 -14.08
N TYR A 306 12.15 16.56 -13.95
CA TYR A 306 13.37 17.26 -13.54
C TYR A 306 14.62 16.59 -14.07
N THR A 307 15.70 17.35 -14.11
CA THR A 307 17.01 16.86 -14.55
C THR A 307 17.90 16.52 -13.35
N LEU A 308 18.68 15.45 -13.47
CA LEU A 308 19.76 15.09 -12.56
C LEU A 308 21.13 15.25 -13.26
N PRO A 309 22.18 15.66 -12.54
CA PRO A 309 22.15 16.13 -11.15
C PRO A 309 21.39 17.46 -11.04
N ARG A 310 20.58 17.63 -9.98
CA ARG A 310 19.92 18.93 -9.74
C ARG A 310 21.01 19.95 -9.45
N SER A 311 21.00 21.11 -10.13
CA SER A 311 21.96 22.17 -9.83
C SER A 311 21.86 22.50 -8.34
N ARG A 312 22.96 22.36 -7.58
CA ARG A 312 23.00 22.88 -6.22
C ARG A 312 22.59 24.34 -6.31
N LYS A 313 21.46 24.73 -5.69
CA LYS A 313 21.26 26.13 -5.35
C LYS A 313 22.47 26.49 -4.49
N SER A 314 23.34 27.34 -5.02
CA SER A 314 24.39 28.01 -4.27
C SER A 314 23.71 28.73 -3.11
N GLY A 315 23.87 28.20 -1.90
CA GLY A 315 23.44 28.88 -0.69
C GLY A 315 24.12 30.26 -0.65
N HIS A 316 23.32 31.29 -0.45
CA HIS A 316 23.77 32.55 0.15
C HIS A 316 23.30 32.52 1.59
#